data_AF-A0A925PGV4-F1
#
_entry.id   AF-A0A925PGV4-F1
#
_cell.length_a   1.000
_cell.length_b   1.000
_cell.length_c   1.000
_cell.angle_alpha   90.00
_cell.angle_beta   90.00
_cell.angle_gamma   90.00
#
_symmetry.space_group_name_H-M   'P 1'
#
loop_
_entity.id
_entity.type
_entity.pdbx_description
1 polymer ?
#
loop_
_entity_poly.entity_id
_entity_poly.type
_entity_poly.pdbx_seq_one_letter_code
_entity_poly.pdbx_strand_id
1 'polypeptide(L)' 'MEKRERIEKMENNDVGSVRIADEVVGIIAGMAATEVSGVAGMSAGLVGGIAEMLGKKNLAKGVKVEVGERE' A
#
# COMPACT_ATOMS: atom_id res chain seq x y z
N MET A 1 -23.13 -13.58 28.72
CA MET A 1 -22.44 -12.27 28.66
C MET A 1 -21.01 -12.56 28.22
N GLU A 2 -20.78 -12.61 26.91
CA GLU A 2 -19.50 -13.05 26.35
C GLU A 2 -18.45 -11.94 26.46
N LYS A 3 -17.47 -12.16 27.32
CA LYS A 3 -16.32 -11.28 27.50
C LYS A 3 -15.33 -11.58 26.37
N ARG A 4 -15.41 -10.83 25.27
CA ARG A 4 -14.37 -10.86 24.22
C ARG A 4 -13.14 -10.13 24.74
N GLU A 5 -12.06 -10.87 24.94
CA GLU A 5 -10.75 -10.35 25.30
C GLU A 5 -10.24 -9.43 24.19
N ARG A 6 -9.91 -8.18 24.54
CA ARG A 6 -9.23 -7.26 23.62
C ARG A 6 -7.81 -7.77 23.45
N ILE A 7 -7.40 -7.98 22.21
CA ILE A 7 -5.99 -8.17 21.87
C ILE A 7 -5.29 -6.82 22.13
N GLU A 8 -4.54 -6.73 23.23
CA GLU A 8 -3.59 -5.65 23.46
C GLU A 8 -2.46 -5.79 22.44
N LYS A 9 -2.43 -4.90 21.45
CA LYS A 9 -1.29 -4.81 20.54
C LYS A 9 -0.18 -4.02 21.27
N MET A 10 0.68 -4.73 22.00
CA MET A 10 1.95 -4.18 22.45
C MET A 10 2.89 -4.06 21.25
N GLU A 11 3.07 -2.85 20.72
CA GLU A 11 4.20 -2.53 19.84
C GLU A 11 4.89 -1.25 20.33
N ASN A 12 5.44 -1.31 21.55
CA ASN A 12 6.57 -0.44 21.88
C ASN A 12 7.84 -1.16 21.44
N ASN A 13 8.05 -1.18 20.13
CA ASN A 13 9.33 -1.54 19.55
C ASN A 13 10.34 -0.46 19.94
N ASP A 14 11.26 -0.79 20.85
CA ASP A 14 12.42 0.01 21.25
C ASP A 14 13.46 0.08 20.10
N VAL A 15 13.00 0.45 18.90
CA VAL A 15 13.71 0.38 17.63
C VAL A 15 13.81 1.80 17.04
N GLY A 16 14.20 2.78 17.87
CA GLY A 16 14.47 4.16 17.43
C GLY A 16 13.37 4.77 16.53
N SER A 17 13.77 5.68 15.64
CA SER A 17 12.88 6.28 14.63
C SER A 17 13.01 5.55 13.29
N VAL A 18 11.97 4.87 12.84
CA VAL A 18 11.91 4.26 11.50
C VAL A 18 11.23 5.24 10.54
N ARG A 19 11.90 5.55 9.43
CA ARG A 19 11.35 6.39 8.35
C ARG A 19 11.06 5.52 7.14
N ILE A 20 9.82 5.51 6.69
CA ILE A 20 9.37 4.76 5.52
C ILE A 20 9.15 5.76 4.39
N ALA A 21 9.68 5.47 3.22
CA ALA A 21 9.46 6.30 2.04
C ALA A 21 8.05 6.08 1.48
N ASP A 22 7.44 7.12 0.94
CA ASP A 22 6.09 7.07 0.37
C ASP A 22 5.96 6.03 -0.76
N GLU A 23 7.04 5.83 -1.53
CA GLU A 23 7.10 4.80 -2.58
C GLU A 23 6.89 3.39 -2.02
N VAL A 24 7.47 3.09 -0.85
CA VAL A 24 7.32 1.77 -0.20
C VAL A 24 5.87 1.54 0.19
N VAL A 25 5.20 2.58 0.72
CA VAL A 25 3.77 2.53 1.04
C VAL A 25 2.96 2.28 -0.23
N GLY A 26 3.30 2.97 -1.33
CA GLY A 26 2.63 2.81 -2.61
C GLY A 26 2.75 1.40 -3.19
N ILE A 27 3.93 0.78 -3.11
CA ILE A 27 4.18 -0.59 -3.58
C ILE A 27 3.35 -1.59 -2.78
N ILE A 28 3.36 -1.48 -1.43
CA ILE A 28 2.62 -2.40 -0.56
C ILE A 28 1.12 -2.27 -0.81
N ALA A 29 0.61 -1.04 -0.87
CA ALA A 29 -0.79 -0.79 -1.16
C ALA A 29 -1.19 -1.32 -2.54
N GLY A 30 -0.31 -1.15 -3.54
CA GLY A 30 -0.56 -1.64 -4.88
C GLY A 30 -0.59 -3.16 -4.97
N MET A 31 0.39 -3.83 -4.35
CA MET A 31 0.40 -5.28 -4.23
C MET A 31 -0.85 -5.80 -3.53
N ALA A 32 -1.17 -5.26 -2.35
CA ALA A 32 -2.32 -5.69 -1.57
C ALA A 32 -3.64 -5.51 -2.33
N ALA A 33 -3.80 -4.41 -3.06
CA ALA A 33 -4.99 -4.18 -3.87
C ALA A 33 -5.15 -5.22 -5.00
N THR A 34 -4.05 -5.65 -5.62
CA THR A 34 -4.10 -6.67 -6.69
C THR A 34 -4.39 -8.09 -6.20
N GLU A 35 -4.22 -8.36 -4.91
CA GLU A 35 -4.54 -9.66 -4.30
C GLU A 35 -6.04 -9.80 -3.96
N VAL A 36 -6.79 -8.71 -4.02
CA VAL A 36 -8.23 -8.72 -3.70
C VAL A 36 -9.02 -9.32 -4.86
N SER A 37 -9.86 -10.30 -4.56
CA SER A 37 -10.72 -10.95 -5.56
C SER A 37 -11.64 -9.94 -6.25
N GLY A 38 -11.73 -10.01 -7.57
CA GLY A 38 -12.48 -9.06 -8.39
C GLY A 38 -11.69 -7.82 -8.83
N VAL A 39 -10.45 -7.64 -8.35
CA VAL A 39 -9.54 -6.59 -8.86
C VAL A 39 -8.71 -7.15 -10.02
N ALA A 40 -8.97 -6.67 -11.23
CA ALA A 40 -8.20 -7.08 -12.42
C ALA A 40 -6.77 -6.50 -12.45
N GLY A 41 -6.55 -5.37 -11.77
CA GLY A 41 -5.26 -4.70 -11.68
C GLY A 41 -5.39 -3.21 -11.39
N MET A 42 -4.25 -2.57 -11.14
CA MET A 42 -4.16 -1.12 -10.95
C MET A 42 -3.73 -0.40 -12.24
N SER A 43 -4.16 0.85 -12.42
CA SER A 43 -3.93 1.65 -13.63
C SER A 43 -3.21 2.95 -13.31
N ALA A 44 -2.12 3.24 -14.04
CA ALA A 44 -1.47 4.55 -14.06
C ALA A 44 -1.88 5.40 -15.29
N GLY A 45 -3.06 5.13 -15.85
CA GLY A 45 -3.54 5.78 -17.07
C GLY A 45 -2.87 5.27 -18.35
N LEU A 46 -3.13 5.96 -19.48
CA LEU A 46 -2.71 5.51 -20.82
C LEU A 46 -1.19 5.39 -20.96
N VAL A 47 -0.43 6.37 -20.47
CA VAL A 47 1.04 6.39 -20.54
C VAL A 47 1.63 5.25 -19.71
N GLY A 48 1.10 5.02 -18.51
CA GLY A 48 1.50 3.90 -17.65
C GLY A 48 1.22 2.55 -18.30
N GLY A 49 0.07 2.40 -18.96
CA GLY A 49 -0.30 1.16 -19.67
C GLY A 49 0.65 0.81 -20.82
N ILE A 50 1.07 1.80 -21.62
CA ILE A 50 2.03 1.58 -22.70
C ILE A 50 3.40 1.13 -22.15
N ALA A 51 3.86 1.75 -21.06
CA ALA A 51 5.13 1.36 -20.43
C ALA A 51 5.10 -0.08 -19.91
N GLU A 52 3.98 -0.54 -19.37
CA GLU A 52 3.81 -1.92 -18.92
C GLU A 52 3.76 -2.94 -20.05
N MET A 53 3.10 -2.60 -21.17
CA MET A 53 3.12 -3.44 -22.36
C MET A 53 4.54 -3.61 -22.91
N LEU A 54 5.39 -2.60 -22.75
CA LEU A 54 6.82 -2.65 -23.11
C LEU A 54 7.71 -3.35 -22.06
N GLY A 55 7.11 -3.93 -21.01
CA GLY A 55 7.80 -4.75 -20.02
C GLY A 55 8.27 -4.01 -18.77
N LYS A 56 8.02 -2.71 -18.63
CA LYS A 56 8.30 -1.97 -17.39
C LYS A 56 7.12 -2.09 -16.42
N LYS A 57 7.19 -3.08 -15.53
CA LYS A 57 6.22 -3.24 -14.44
C LYS A 57 6.44 -2.19 -13.36
N ASN A 58 5.38 -1.52 -12.93
CA ASN A 58 5.40 -0.63 -11.78
C ASN A 58 4.29 -1.03 -10.80
N LEU A 59 4.66 -1.51 -9.61
CA LEU A 59 3.71 -2.01 -8.61
C LEU A 59 2.99 -0.88 -7.86
N ALA A 60 3.56 0.33 -7.84
CA ALA A 60 2.93 1.52 -7.26
C ALA A 60 2.02 2.25 -8.26
N LYS A 61 1.80 1.71 -9.47
CA LYS A 61 0.98 2.36 -10.50
C LYS A 61 -0.45 2.58 -10.00
N GLY A 62 -0.99 3.77 -10.25
CA GLY A 62 -2.35 4.11 -9.84
C GLY A 62 -2.55 4.30 -8.33
N VAL A 63 -1.48 4.29 -7.53
CA VAL A 63 -1.52 4.57 -6.10
C VAL A 63 -1.01 5.98 -5.85
N LYS A 64 -1.81 6.82 -5.19
CA LYS A 64 -1.38 8.13 -4.67
C LYS A 64 -1.25 8.03 -3.16
N VAL A 65 -0.05 8.27 -2.65
CA VAL A 65 0.25 8.25 -1.22
C VAL A 65 0.30 9.70 -0.71
N GLU A 66 -0.39 9.96 0.39
CA GLU A 66 -0.26 11.20 1.16
C GLU A 66 -0.15 10.77 2.63
N VAL A 67 0.96 11.13 3.29
CA VAL A 67 1.26 10.78 4.68
C VAL A 67 1.29 12.06 5.50
N GLY A 68 0.44 12.15 6.53
CA GLY A 68 0.25 13.35 7.35
C GLY A 68 -1.23 13.59 7.66
N GLU A 69 -1.54 14.60 8.47
CA GLU A 69 -2.92 15.04 8.68
C GLU A 69 -3.41 15.83 7.45
N ARG A 70 -4.50 15.37 6.84
CA ARG A 70 -5.36 16.24 6.03
C ARG A 70 -6.27 16.96 7.02
N GLU A 71 -6.10 18.27 7.16
CA GLU A 71 -7.16 19.13 7.72
C GLU A 71 -8.42 19.09 6.83
#